data_AF-A0A673B8H0-F1
#
_entry.id   AF-A0A673B8H0-F1
#
_cell.length_a   1.000
_cell.length_b   1.000
_cell.length_c   1.000
_cell.angle_alpha   90.00
_cell.angle_beta   90.00
_cell.angle_gamma   90.00
#
_symmetry.space_group_name_H-M   'P 1'
#
loop_
_entity.id
_entity.type
_entity.pdbx_description
1 polymer ?
#
loop_
_entity_poly.entity_id
_entity_poly.type
_entity_poly.pdbx_seq_one_letter_code
_entity_poly.pdbx_strand_id
1 'polypeptide(L)'
;KISLLLLSLCCSTGTNSDEPGETSEPQKQLEKEKHWDGLKQYFGVNDRFHPPACSKPAPKSGLEKSIERAIAEGDIAKAEEMSDRLATRELAVKIAQAADCRDFAQRKQEEEALRAAQKGRSK
;
A
#
# COMPACT_ATOMS: atom_id res chain seq x y z
N LYS A 1 0.83 -7.55 7.92
CA LYS A 1 -0.63 -7.79 8.08
C LYS A 1 -0.94 -8.45 9.43
N ILE A 2 -0.24 -9.51 9.84
CA ILE A 2 -0.36 -10.08 11.21
C ILE A 2 0.04 -9.08 12.30
N SER A 3 1.12 -8.30 12.07
CA SER A 3 1.56 -7.27 13.01
C SER A 3 0.51 -6.18 13.30
N LEU A 4 -0.36 -5.84 12.34
CA LEU A 4 -1.48 -4.91 12.56
C LEU A 4 -2.67 -5.56 13.31
N LEU A 5 -2.91 -6.86 13.09
CA LEU A 5 -3.93 -7.59 13.85
C LEU A 5 -3.49 -7.78 15.33
N LEU A 6 -2.21 -8.06 15.57
CA LEU A 6 -1.64 -8.16 16.91
C LEU A 6 -1.61 -6.81 17.62
N LEU A 7 -1.28 -5.70 16.94
CA LEU A 7 -1.40 -4.36 17.51
C LEU A 7 -2.85 -4.02 17.89
N SER A 8 -3.84 -4.42 17.08
CA SER A 8 -5.25 -4.20 17.41
C SER A 8 -5.71 -4.99 18.64
N LEU A 9 -5.13 -6.16 18.92
CA LEU A 9 -5.39 -6.91 20.15
C LEU A 9 -4.62 -6.35 21.36
N CYS A 10 -3.41 -5.80 21.15
CA CYS A 10 -2.59 -5.21 22.22
C CYS A 10 -3.10 -3.83 22.68
N CYS A 11 -3.79 -3.08 21.83
CA CYS A 11 -4.40 -1.77 22.20
C CYS A 11 -5.54 -1.87 23.23
N SER A 12 -6.04 -3.07 23.54
CA SER A 12 -7.07 -3.25 24.58
C SER A 12 -6.51 -3.35 26.01
N THR A 13 -5.18 -3.34 26.20
CA THR A 13 -4.54 -3.33 27.51
C THR A 13 -3.66 -2.09 27.65
N GLY A 14 -4.19 -1.04 28.26
CA GLY A 14 -3.57 0.28 28.32
C GLY A 14 -2.43 0.41 29.33
N THR A 15 -1.60 1.43 29.11
CA THR A 15 -0.92 2.24 30.14
C THR A 15 -0.56 3.61 29.52
N ASN A 16 -1.16 4.68 30.06
CA ASN A 16 -0.76 6.07 29.82
C ASN A 16 0.61 6.33 30.45
N SER A 17 1.49 7.07 29.76
CA SER A 17 2.60 7.81 30.38
C SER A 17 3.02 8.94 29.43
N ASP A 18 2.48 10.13 29.71
CA ASP A 18 2.98 11.42 29.25
C ASP A 18 4.29 11.78 29.96
N GLU A 19 5.23 12.43 29.26
CA GLU A 19 5.97 13.61 29.75
C GLU A 19 6.75 14.29 28.58
N PRO A 20 6.80 15.64 28.49
CA PRO A 20 7.23 16.37 27.30
C PRO A 20 8.64 17.00 27.44
N GLY A 21 9.33 17.16 26.31
CA GLY A 21 10.61 17.87 26.19
C GLY A 21 10.50 19.09 25.27
N GLU A 22 11.01 20.22 25.75
CA GLU A 22 10.86 21.60 25.26
C GLU A 22 11.40 21.95 23.85
N THR A 23 10.64 22.84 23.19
CA THR A 23 11.05 24.04 22.41
C THR A 23 11.87 23.93 21.11
N SER A 24 11.28 23.36 20.05
CA SER A 24 11.43 23.88 18.66
C SER A 24 10.31 23.42 17.72
N GLU A 25 9.12 23.18 18.29
CA GLU A 25 8.06 22.36 17.72
C GLU A 25 7.02 23.12 16.86
N PRO A 26 6.59 24.37 17.17
CA PRO A 26 5.39 24.94 16.55
C PRO A 26 5.50 25.20 15.04
N GLN A 27 6.65 25.69 14.57
CA GLN A 27 6.85 25.99 13.15
C GLN A 27 6.94 24.71 12.31
N LYS A 28 7.60 23.69 12.84
CA LYS A 28 7.74 22.37 12.20
C LYS A 28 6.43 21.60 12.18
N GLN A 29 5.60 21.78 13.22
CA GLN A 29 4.22 21.27 13.28
C GLN A 29 3.32 22.01 12.27
N LEU A 30 3.40 23.33 12.17
CA LEU A 30 2.62 24.12 11.21
C LEU A 30 2.99 23.79 9.75
N GLU A 31 4.27 23.59 9.45
CA GLU A 31 4.71 23.15 8.12
C GLU A 31 4.23 21.73 7.81
N LYS A 32 4.28 20.83 8.80
CA LYS A 32 3.68 19.49 8.69
C LYS A 32 2.18 19.59 8.44
N GLU A 33 1.45 20.41 9.18
CA GLU A 33 -0.01 20.58 9.00
C GLU A 33 -0.35 21.10 7.61
N LYS A 34 0.36 22.12 7.11
CA LYS A 34 0.19 22.62 5.74
C LYS A 34 0.51 21.55 4.70
N HIS A 35 1.56 20.76 4.92
CA HIS A 35 1.92 19.63 4.06
C HIS A 35 0.83 18.55 4.07
N TRP A 36 0.30 18.20 5.25
CA TRP A 36 -0.78 17.23 5.41
C TRP A 36 -2.09 17.70 4.77
N ASP A 37 -2.45 18.98 4.91
CA ASP A 37 -3.64 19.56 4.27
C ASP A 37 -3.56 19.48 2.74
N GLY A 38 -2.39 19.74 2.18
CA GLY A 38 -2.14 19.56 0.74
C GLY A 38 -2.29 18.11 0.27
N LEU A 39 -2.04 17.12 1.14
CA LEU A 39 -2.18 15.70 0.81
C LEU A 39 -3.63 15.19 0.93
N LYS A 40 -4.44 15.76 1.83
CA LYS A 40 -5.83 15.33 2.06
C LYS A 40 -6.69 15.34 0.78
N GLN A 41 -6.42 16.26 -0.14
CA GLN A 41 -7.16 16.35 -1.41
C GLN A 41 -6.98 15.11 -2.31
N TYR A 42 -5.92 14.34 -2.10
CA TYR A 42 -5.63 13.13 -2.86
C TYR A 42 -6.17 11.86 -2.20
N PHE A 43 -6.65 11.95 -0.95
CA PHE A 43 -7.33 10.83 -0.32
C PHE A 43 -8.67 10.56 -1.00
N GLY A 44 -8.98 9.28 -1.21
CA GLY A 44 -10.24 8.83 -1.81
C GLY A 44 -10.35 8.98 -3.33
N VAL A 45 -9.44 9.69 -4.01
CA VAL A 45 -9.40 9.78 -5.49
C VAL A 45 -9.31 8.39 -6.14
N ASN A 46 -8.60 7.46 -5.48
CA ASN A 46 -8.45 6.09 -5.95
C ASN A 46 -9.59 5.16 -5.54
N ASP A 47 -10.58 5.60 -4.76
CA ASP A 47 -11.66 4.74 -4.27
C ASP A 47 -12.57 4.24 -5.39
N ARG A 48 -12.56 4.92 -6.54
CA ARG A 48 -13.24 4.47 -7.75
C ARG A 48 -12.69 3.16 -8.32
N PHE A 49 -11.45 2.80 -7.98
CA PHE A 49 -10.82 1.53 -8.36
C PHE A 49 -11.12 0.41 -7.37
N HIS A 50 -11.69 0.72 -6.20
CA HIS A 50 -12.16 -0.30 -5.29
C HIS A 50 -13.51 -0.84 -5.77
N PRO A 51 -13.75 -2.17 -5.67
CA PRO A 51 -15.06 -2.73 -5.94
C PRO A 51 -16.13 -2.03 -5.09
N PRO A 52 -17.33 -1.74 -5.62
CA PRO A 52 -18.41 -1.15 -4.84
C PRO A 52 -18.72 -2.03 -3.63
N ALA A 53 -19.10 -1.43 -2.50
CA ALA A 53 -19.30 -2.12 -1.22
C ALA A 53 -20.36 -3.24 -1.25
N CYS A 54 -21.19 -3.31 -2.29
CA CYS A 54 -22.15 -4.41 -2.53
C CYS A 54 -21.55 -5.61 -3.27
N SER A 55 -20.32 -5.49 -3.78
CA SER A 55 -19.58 -6.59 -4.36
C SER A 55 -19.19 -7.56 -3.25
N LYS A 56 -19.56 -8.83 -3.40
CA LYS A 56 -19.13 -9.88 -2.48
C LYS A 56 -17.60 -9.83 -2.41
N PRO A 57 -17.00 -9.80 -1.21
CA PRO A 57 -15.56 -9.89 -1.08
C PRO A 57 -15.06 -11.11 -1.84
N ALA A 58 -13.92 -10.97 -2.52
CA ALA A 58 -13.29 -12.10 -3.17
C ALA A 58 -13.15 -13.24 -2.13
N PRO A 59 -13.50 -14.49 -2.48
CA PRO A 59 -13.34 -15.60 -1.58
C PRO A 59 -11.90 -15.66 -1.07
N LYS A 60 -11.73 -15.82 0.25
CA LYS A 60 -10.39 -15.93 0.86
C LYS A 60 -9.58 -17.02 0.16
N SER A 61 -8.32 -16.71 -0.14
CA SER A 61 -7.41 -17.65 -0.78
C SER A 61 -7.14 -18.87 0.13
N GLY A 62 -6.72 -19.99 -0.46
CA GLY A 62 -6.38 -21.18 0.32
C GLY A 62 -5.29 -20.93 1.37
N LEU A 63 -4.34 -20.03 1.06
CA LEU A 63 -3.23 -19.68 1.94
C LEU A 63 -3.70 -18.75 3.08
N GLU A 64 -4.58 -17.79 2.81
CA GLU A 64 -5.22 -16.95 3.84
C GLU A 64 -5.98 -17.79 4.88
N LYS A 65 -6.76 -18.78 4.40
CA LYS A 65 -7.46 -19.72 5.29
C LYS A 65 -6.49 -20.54 6.14
N SER A 66 -5.29 -20.86 5.63
CA SER A 66 -4.29 -21.61 6.38
C SER A 66 -3.59 -20.78 7.46
N ILE A 67 -3.38 -19.48 7.20
CA ILE A 67 -2.87 -18.53 8.19
C ILE A 67 -3.87 -18.39 9.34
N GLU A 68 -5.16 -18.24 9.03
CA GLU A 68 -6.23 -18.15 10.05
C GLU A 68 -6.32 -19.40 10.92
N ARG A 69 -6.11 -20.60 10.34
CA ARG A 69 -6.04 -21.85 11.11
C ARG A 69 -4.83 -21.89 12.04
N ALA A 70 -3.64 -21.53 11.57
CA ALA A 70 -2.44 -21.50 12.42
C ALA A 70 -2.59 -20.52 13.60
N ILE A 71 -3.23 -19.36 13.37
CA ILE A 71 -3.57 -18.41 14.44
C ILE A 71 -4.55 -19.03 15.43
N ALA A 72 -5.62 -19.69 14.95
CA ALA A 72 -6.62 -20.33 15.80
C ALA A 72 -6.03 -21.49 16.63
N GLU A 73 -5.03 -22.19 16.09
CA GLU A 73 -4.27 -23.26 16.76
C GLU A 73 -3.21 -22.71 17.73
N GLY A 74 -2.94 -21.39 17.73
CA GLY A 74 -1.92 -20.74 18.54
C GLY A 74 -0.49 -20.93 18.04
N ASP A 75 -0.31 -21.49 16.83
CA ASP A 75 0.99 -21.66 16.19
C ASP A 75 1.40 -20.38 15.46
N ILE A 76 1.88 -19.42 16.26
CA ILE A 76 2.26 -18.08 15.78
C ILE A 76 3.43 -18.15 14.80
N ALA A 77 4.42 -19.02 15.06
CA ALA A 77 5.60 -19.16 14.20
C ALA A 77 5.21 -19.60 12.78
N LYS A 78 4.30 -20.57 12.67
CA LYS A 78 3.79 -21.03 11.38
C LYS A 78 2.91 -19.98 10.68
N ALA A 79 2.10 -19.23 11.44
CA ALA A 79 1.32 -18.14 10.89
C ALA A 79 2.22 -17.02 10.31
N GLU A 80 3.30 -16.69 11.02
CA GLU A 80 4.31 -15.72 10.60
C GLU A 80 5.03 -16.17 9.32
N GLU A 81 5.56 -17.38 9.29
CA GLU A 81 6.25 -17.92 8.10
C GLU A 81 5.33 -17.90 6.86
N MET A 82 4.07 -18.33 7.02
CA MET A 82 3.11 -18.32 5.91
C MET A 82 2.73 -16.90 5.47
N SER A 83 2.69 -15.94 6.40
CA SER A 83 2.49 -14.53 6.08
C SER A 83 3.67 -13.94 5.32
N ASP A 84 4.90 -14.25 5.69
CA ASP A 84 6.09 -13.74 5.00
C ASP A 84 6.17 -14.28 3.57
N ARG A 85 5.89 -15.57 3.40
CA ARG A 85 5.78 -16.19 2.07
C ARG A 85 4.71 -15.53 1.20
N LEU A 86 3.56 -15.20 1.79
CA LEU A 86 2.49 -14.47 1.10
C LEU A 86 2.96 -13.06 0.72
N ALA A 87 3.62 -12.34 1.63
CA ALA A 87 4.10 -10.98 1.42
C ALA A 87 5.15 -10.91 0.29
N THR A 88 6.08 -11.85 0.24
CA THR A 88 7.07 -11.94 -0.86
C THR A 88 6.38 -12.14 -2.21
N ARG A 89 5.38 -13.02 -2.29
CA ARG A 89 4.63 -13.26 -3.53
C ARG A 89 3.83 -12.03 -3.96
N GLU A 90 3.13 -11.38 -3.03
CA GLU A 90 2.39 -10.14 -3.30
C GLU A 90 3.34 -9.03 -3.79
N LEU A 91 4.54 -8.93 -3.21
CA LEU A 91 5.57 -7.98 -3.63
C LEU A 91 6.07 -8.29 -5.05
N ALA A 92 6.36 -9.55 -5.37
CA ALA A 92 6.80 -9.96 -6.70
C ALA A 92 5.76 -9.59 -7.79
N VAL A 93 4.47 -9.76 -7.50
CA VAL A 93 3.39 -9.35 -8.42
C VAL A 93 3.39 -7.84 -8.64
N LYS A 94 3.55 -7.04 -7.58
CA LYS A 94 3.62 -5.58 -7.70
C LYS A 94 4.82 -5.13 -8.53
N ILE A 95 5.97 -5.78 -8.35
CA ILE A 95 7.18 -5.51 -9.15
C ILE A 95 6.92 -5.79 -10.62
N ALA A 96 6.32 -6.95 -10.94
CA ALA A 96 6.00 -7.31 -12.33
C ALA A 96 5.04 -6.28 -12.97
N GLN A 97 3.95 -5.93 -12.28
CA GLN A 97 3.01 -4.91 -12.76
C GLN A 97 3.67 -3.55 -12.97
N ALA A 98 4.57 -3.14 -12.07
CA ALA A 98 5.29 -1.88 -12.21
C ALA A 98 6.26 -1.91 -13.41
N ALA A 99 6.92 -3.04 -13.67
CA ALA A 99 7.77 -3.23 -14.83
C ALA A 99 6.95 -3.15 -16.13
N ASP A 100 5.80 -3.83 -16.19
CA ASP A 100 4.91 -3.79 -17.36
C ASP A 100 4.42 -2.36 -17.66
N CYS A 101 4.05 -1.61 -16.63
CA CYS A 101 3.66 -0.20 -16.74
C CYS A 101 4.80 0.67 -17.28
N ARG A 102 6.02 0.50 -16.77
CA ARG A 102 7.21 1.23 -17.25
C ARG A 102 7.48 0.93 -18.72
N ASP A 103 7.49 -0.35 -19.10
CA ASP A 103 7.83 -0.78 -20.46
C ASP A 103 6.73 -0.36 -21.46
N PHE A 104 5.47 -0.30 -21.02
CA PHE A 104 4.40 0.31 -21.81
C PHE A 104 4.61 1.81 -22.02
N ALA A 105 4.93 2.56 -20.96
CA ALA A 105 5.16 4.00 -21.03
C ALA A 105 6.34 4.35 -21.95
N GLN A 106 7.45 3.61 -21.86
CA GLN A 106 8.60 3.78 -22.75
C GLN A 106 8.23 3.55 -24.21
N ARG A 107 7.58 2.43 -24.52
CA ARG A 107 7.11 2.12 -25.89
C ARG A 107 6.17 3.20 -26.43
N LYS A 108 5.29 3.74 -25.59
CA LYS A 108 4.38 4.83 -25.98
C LYS A 108 5.14 6.11 -26.32
N GLN A 109 6.11 6.49 -25.49
CA GLN A 109 6.94 7.66 -25.73
C GLN A 109 7.77 7.54 -27.01
N GLU A 110 8.34 6.35 -27.27
CA GLU A 110 9.09 6.07 -28.50
C GLU A 110 8.18 6.15 -29.75
N GLU A 111 6.98 5.59 -29.69
CA GLU A 111 6.00 5.66 -30.78
C GLU A 111 5.62 7.13 -31.09
N GLU A 112 5.39 7.93 -30.06
CA GLU A 112 5.09 9.36 -30.19
C GLU A 112 6.26 10.15 -30.77
N ALA A 113 7.50 9.88 -30.32
CA ALA A 113 8.70 10.52 -30.85
C ALA A 113 8.92 10.19 -32.34
N LEU A 114 8.73 8.93 -32.74
CA LEU A 114 8.82 8.51 -34.14
C LEU A 114 7.75 9.22 -35.00
N ARG A 115 6.51 9.30 -34.48
CA ARG A 115 5.41 9.97 -35.16
C ARG A 115 5.67 11.48 -35.32
N ALA A 116 6.26 12.12 -34.31
CA ALA A 116 6.66 13.53 -34.38
C ALA A 116 7.78 13.76 -35.40
N ALA A 117 8.80 12.90 -35.41
CA ALA A 117 9.92 12.98 -36.36
C ALA A 117 9.48 12.81 -37.82
N GLN A 118 8.55 11.89 -38.11
CA GLN A 118 8.01 11.70 -39.47
C GLN A 118 7.25 12.94 -39.96
N LYS A 119 6.46 13.58 -39.10
CA LYS A 119 5.72 14.82 -39.45
C LYS A 119 6.64 16.02 -39.72
N GLY A 120 7.82 16.07 -39.11
CA GLY A 120 8.80 17.13 -39.33
C GLY A 120 9.59 17.01 -40.64
N ARG A 121 9.66 15.82 -41.25
CA ARG A 121 10.41 15.56 -42.50
C ARG A 121 9.60 15.79 -43.78
N SER A 122 8.28 15.98 -43.66
CA SER A 122 7.36 16.20 -44.79
C SER A 122 7.00 17.69 -44.98
N LYS A 123 7.85 18.62 -44.51
CA LYS A 123 7.61 20.06 -44.55
C LYS A 123 8.76 20.79 -45.23
#